data_AF-A0A0F5J268-F1
#
_entry.id   AF-A0A0F5J268-F1
#
_cell.length_a   1.000
_cell.length_b   1.000
_cell.length_c   1.000
_cell.angle_alpha   90.00
_cell.angle_beta   90.00
_cell.angle_gamma   90.00
#
_symmetry.space_group_name_H-M   'P 1'
#
loop_
_entity.id
_entity.type
_entity.pdbx_description
1 polymer ?
#
loop_
_entity_poly.entity_id
_entity_poly.type
_entity_poly.pdbx_seq_one_letter_code
_entity_poly.pdbx_strand_id
1 'polypeptide(L)'
;MTKIQEFLAALPEDKKALFVPVFGDMDKFYTVVYLIIRNEHITDQEKPERYEDRLQVIRQVKSRLEALITSYGLDGKEIVADIASDYFENYVNYKEPEFDITNEEFIGIIQKL
;
A
#
# COMPACT_ATOMS: atom_id res chain seq x y z
N MET A 1 -8.27 10.28 10.44
CA MET A 1 -8.13 10.20 8.99
C MET A 1 -6.94 11.04 8.59
N THR A 2 -6.03 10.52 7.78
CA THR A 2 -4.87 11.26 7.27
C THR A 2 -5.24 12.03 6.00
N LYS A 3 -4.37 12.96 5.56
CA LYS A 3 -4.63 13.77 4.36
C LYS A 3 -4.86 12.91 3.11
N ILE A 4 -4.09 11.84 2.95
CA ILE A 4 -4.27 10.93 1.83
C ILE A 4 -5.56 10.12 1.93
N GLN A 5 -5.96 9.69 3.14
CA GLN A 5 -7.26 9.04 3.33
C GLN A 5 -8.43 9.98 2.98
N GLU A 6 -8.34 11.27 3.33
CA GLU A 6 -9.33 12.29 2.93
C GLU A 6 -9.36 12.46 1.40
N PHE A 7 -8.20 12.53 0.75
CA PHE A 7 -8.10 12.58 -0.71
C PHE A 7 -8.74 11.35 -1.37
N LEU A 8 -8.42 10.14 -0.91
CA LEU A 8 -8.96 8.89 -1.43
C LEU A 8 -10.49 8.80 -1.22
N ALA A 9 -10.98 9.27 -0.09
CA ALA A 9 -12.42 9.34 0.20
C ALA A 9 -13.15 10.38 -0.68
N ALA A 10 -12.46 11.44 -1.11
CA ALA A 10 -13.00 12.48 -1.97
C ALA A 10 -12.95 12.13 -3.47
N LEU A 11 -12.33 11.01 -3.86
CA LEU A 11 -12.31 10.59 -5.26
C LEU A 11 -13.72 10.40 -5.83
N PRO A 12 -13.94 10.69 -7.12
CA PRO A 12 -15.18 10.35 -7.81
C PRO A 12 -15.53 8.85 -7.69
N GLU A 13 -16.82 8.51 -7.59
CA GLU A 13 -17.27 7.12 -7.41
C GLU A 13 -16.88 6.20 -8.58
N ASP A 14 -16.85 6.73 -9.81
CA ASP A 14 -16.37 6.01 -10.99
C ASP A 14 -14.86 5.67 -10.89
N LYS A 15 -14.07 6.53 -10.24
CA LYS A 15 -12.66 6.26 -9.95
C LYS A 15 -12.51 5.23 -8.84
N LYS A 16 -13.25 5.36 -7.74
CA LYS A 16 -13.22 4.38 -6.63
C LYS A 16 -13.61 2.98 -7.10
N ALA A 17 -14.58 2.88 -8.02
CA ALA A 17 -15.01 1.61 -8.61
C ALA A 17 -13.88 0.85 -9.33
N LEU A 18 -12.83 1.54 -9.79
CA LEU A 18 -11.66 0.89 -10.42
C LEU A 18 -10.81 0.08 -9.41
N PHE A 19 -10.84 0.44 -8.13
CA PHE A 19 -10.08 -0.23 -7.08
C PHE A 19 -10.78 -1.50 -6.55
N VAL A 20 -12.11 -1.54 -6.61
CA VAL A 20 -12.94 -2.62 -6.05
C VAL A 20 -12.53 -4.03 -6.53
N PRO A 21 -12.25 -4.28 -7.83
CA PRO A 21 -11.89 -5.63 -8.30
C PRO A 21 -10.59 -6.19 -7.68
N VAL A 22 -9.65 -5.31 -7.34
CA VAL A 22 -8.34 -5.69 -6.81
C VAL A 22 -8.33 -5.65 -5.29
N PHE A 23 -8.80 -4.54 -4.70
CA PHE A 23 -8.66 -4.25 -3.27
C PHE A 23 -9.96 -4.46 -2.47
N GLY A 24 -11.12 -4.52 -3.14
CA GLY A 24 -12.44 -4.57 -2.50
C GLY A 24 -13.01 -3.17 -2.21
N ASP A 25 -12.25 -2.31 -1.55
CA ASP A 25 -12.63 -0.93 -1.24
C ASP A 25 -11.40 -0.02 -1.05
N MET A 26 -11.64 1.27 -0.79
CA MET A 26 -10.57 2.27 -0.63
C MET A 26 -9.79 2.13 0.68
N ASP A 27 -10.41 1.62 1.75
CA ASP A 27 -9.76 1.44 3.05
C ASP A 27 -8.79 0.24 2.99
N LYS A 28 -9.20 -0.84 2.33
CA LYS A 28 -8.35 -1.98 1.99
C LYS A 28 -7.24 -1.59 1.05
N PHE A 29 -7.49 -0.74 0.05
CA PHE A 29 -6.44 -0.18 -0.79
C PHE A 29 -5.38 0.53 0.06
N TYR A 30 -5.79 1.49 0.90
CA TYR A 30 -4.87 2.21 1.79
C TYR A 30 -4.06 1.25 2.66
N THR A 31 -4.74 0.28 3.28
CA THR A 31 -4.15 -0.74 4.16
C THR A 31 -3.10 -1.57 3.43
N VAL A 32 -3.40 -2.05 2.22
CA VAL A 32 -2.48 -2.86 1.41
C VAL A 32 -1.23 -2.07 1.05
N VAL A 33 -1.38 -0.81 0.60
CA VAL A 33 -0.22 0.04 0.30
C VAL A 33 0.62 0.27 1.55
N TYR A 34 -0.02 0.61 2.68
CA TYR A 34 0.65 0.80 3.96
C TYR A 34 1.47 -0.43 4.37
N LEU A 35 0.89 -1.63 4.25
CA LEU A 35 1.57 -2.88 4.57
C LEU A 35 2.72 -3.21 3.61
N ILE A 36 2.61 -2.89 2.32
CA ILE A 36 3.73 -3.03 1.36
C ILE A 36 4.90 -2.14 1.79
N ILE A 37 4.65 -0.88 2.13
CA ILE A 37 5.70 0.04 2.59
C ILE A 37 6.31 -0.44 3.91
N ARG A 38 5.47 -0.84 4.88
CA ARG A 38 5.94 -1.42 6.15
C ARG A 38 6.84 -2.63 5.90
N ASN A 39 6.43 -3.55 5.04
CA ASN A 39 7.21 -4.74 4.73
C ASN A 39 8.54 -4.39 4.04
N GLU A 40 8.56 -3.42 3.12
CA GLU A 40 9.79 -2.94 2.50
C GLU A 40 10.76 -2.39 3.56
N HIS A 41 10.28 -1.48 4.41
CA HIS A 41 11.09 -0.83 5.43
C HIS A 41 11.62 -1.81 6.48
N ILE A 42 10.76 -2.65 7.06
CA ILE A 42 11.16 -3.63 8.08
C ILE A 42 12.14 -4.64 7.50
N THR A 43 11.94 -5.10 6.26
CA THR A 43 12.88 -6.03 5.61
C THR A 43 14.25 -5.39 5.40
N ASP A 44 14.32 -4.12 4.99
CA ASP A 44 15.58 -3.39 4.80
C ASP A 44 16.30 -3.12 6.13
N GLN A 45 15.53 -2.86 7.19
CA GLN A 45 16.04 -2.60 8.53
C GLN A 45 16.55 -3.88 9.22
N GLU A 46 15.73 -4.93 9.27
CA GLU A 46 16.03 -6.16 10.02
C GLU A 46 16.92 -7.13 9.25
N LYS A 47 16.96 -7.01 7.92
CA LYS A 47 17.75 -7.86 7.01
C LYS A 47 17.59 -9.36 7.31
N PRO A 48 16.36 -9.90 7.27
CA PRO A 48 16.12 -11.32 7.52
C PRO A 48 16.80 -12.21 6.47
N GLU A 49 16.72 -13.53 6.65
CA GLU A 49 17.28 -14.47 5.67
C GLU A 49 16.75 -14.21 4.25
N ARG A 50 17.68 -14.08 3.28
CA ARG A 50 17.39 -13.71 1.88
C ARG A 50 16.71 -12.33 1.73
N TYR A 51 17.02 -11.36 2.59
CA TYR A 51 16.42 -10.03 2.53
C TYR A 51 16.56 -9.36 1.16
N GLU A 52 17.65 -9.58 0.43
CA GLU A 52 17.85 -9.00 -0.91
C GLU A 52 16.81 -9.52 -1.91
N ASP A 53 16.60 -10.84 -1.96
CA ASP A 53 15.55 -11.46 -2.79
C ASP A 53 14.16 -10.95 -2.38
N ARG A 54 13.91 -10.85 -1.07
CA ARG A 54 12.64 -10.36 -0.52
C ARG A 54 12.39 -8.90 -0.90
N LEU A 55 13.40 -8.04 -0.75
CA LEU A 55 13.32 -6.62 -1.13
C LEU A 55 13.08 -6.48 -2.63
N GLN A 56 13.73 -7.30 -3.46
CA GLN A 56 13.49 -7.29 -4.90
C GLN A 56 12.02 -7.58 -5.23
N VAL A 57 11.43 -8.60 -4.60
CA VAL A 57 10.01 -8.95 -4.79
C VAL A 57 9.10 -7.83 -4.29
N ILE A 58 9.34 -7.30 -3.09
CA ILE A 58 8.52 -6.21 -2.52
C ILE A 58 8.55 -4.97 -3.42
N ARG A 59 9.74 -4.58 -3.90
CA ARG A 59 9.90 -3.44 -4.81
C ARG A 59 9.21 -3.68 -6.15
N GLN A 60 9.25 -4.89 -6.69
CA GLN A 60 8.52 -5.24 -7.89
C GLN A 60 7.00 -5.10 -7.71
N VAL A 61 6.48 -5.59 -6.58
CA VAL A 61 5.05 -5.44 -6.23
C VAL A 61 4.67 -3.97 -6.11
N LYS A 62 5.48 -3.16 -5.42
CA LYS A 62 5.28 -1.71 -5.30
C LYS A 62 5.27 -1.01 -6.67
N SER A 63 6.19 -1.35 -7.57
CA SER A 63 6.20 -0.78 -8.92
C SER A 63 4.97 -1.16 -9.74
N ARG A 64 4.46 -2.40 -9.60
CA ARG A 64 3.20 -2.82 -10.26
C ARG A 64 1.99 -2.08 -9.69
N LEU A 65 1.96 -1.88 -8.37
CA LEU A 65 0.94 -1.09 -7.70
C LEU A 65 0.93 0.36 -8.20
N GLU A 66 2.08 1.03 -8.26
CA GLU A 66 2.21 2.39 -8.79
C GLU A 66 1.70 2.46 -10.25
N ALA A 67 2.08 1.49 -11.08
CA ALA A 67 1.63 1.40 -12.47
C ALA A 67 0.11 1.16 -12.59
N LEU A 68 -0.47 0.33 -11.72
CA LEU A 68 -1.91 0.08 -11.67
C LEU A 68 -2.68 1.35 -11.34
N ILE A 69 -2.27 2.09 -10.30
CA ILE A 69 -2.89 3.36 -9.92
C ILE A 69 -2.75 4.39 -11.06
N THR A 70 -1.58 4.41 -11.71
CA THR A 70 -1.33 5.26 -12.88
C THR A 70 -2.27 4.92 -14.05
N SER A 71 -2.58 3.63 -14.26
CA SER A 71 -3.54 3.19 -15.29
C SER A 71 -4.97 3.69 -15.03
N TYR A 72 -5.31 4.00 -13.78
CA TYR A 72 -6.59 4.62 -13.41
C TYR A 72 -6.60 6.13 -13.66
N GLY A 73 -5.52 6.71 -14.18
CA GLY A 73 -5.37 8.14 -14.44
C GLY A 73 -5.11 8.97 -13.18
N LEU A 74 -4.49 8.37 -12.17
CA LEU A 74 -4.05 9.02 -10.94
C LEU A 74 -2.51 9.04 -10.89
N ASP A 75 -1.90 9.88 -10.06
CA ASP A 75 -0.45 9.81 -9.84
C ASP A 75 -0.13 8.68 -8.86
N GLY A 76 0.21 7.50 -9.38
CA GLY A 76 0.51 6.34 -8.55
C GLY A 76 1.74 6.50 -7.66
N LYS A 77 2.74 7.27 -8.10
CA LYS A 77 3.95 7.50 -7.30
C LYS A 77 3.68 8.44 -6.14
N GLU A 78 2.95 9.52 -6.40
CA GLU A 78 2.57 10.49 -5.37
C GLU A 78 1.67 9.84 -4.32
N ILE A 79 0.63 9.10 -4.73
CA ILE A 79 -0.27 8.41 -3.80
C ILE A 79 0.49 7.40 -2.92
N VAL A 80 1.38 6.59 -3.50
CA VAL A 80 2.18 5.63 -2.73
C VAL A 80 3.16 6.35 -1.79
N ALA A 81 3.74 7.49 -2.21
CA ALA A 81 4.62 8.30 -1.37
C ALA A 81 3.89 8.97 -0.19
N ASP A 82 2.65 9.42 -0.40
CA ASP A 82 1.83 10.00 0.67
C ASP A 82 1.45 8.95 1.72
N ILE A 83 1.05 7.75 1.29
CA ILE A 83 0.80 6.63 2.23
C ILE A 83 2.09 6.19 2.93
N ALA A 84 3.23 6.20 2.22
CA ALA A 84 4.51 5.92 2.85
C ALA A 84 4.85 6.95 3.94
N SER A 85 4.51 8.22 3.72
CA SER A 85 4.70 9.27 4.72
C SER A 85 3.85 9.02 5.97
N ASP A 86 2.59 8.61 5.83
CA ASP A 86 1.75 8.19 6.96
C ASP A 86 2.37 7.02 7.73
N TYR A 87 2.92 6.03 7.02
CA TYR A 87 3.63 4.91 7.64
C TYR A 87 4.83 5.39 8.47
N PHE A 88 5.71 6.21 7.88
CA PHE A 88 6.89 6.70 8.58
C PHE A 88 6.55 7.60 9.76
N GLU A 89 5.51 8.44 9.66
CA GLU A 89 5.02 9.23 10.79
C GLU A 89 4.57 8.33 11.94
N ASN A 90 3.80 7.28 11.66
CA ASN A 90 3.38 6.32 12.68
C ASN A 90 4.57 5.58 13.28
N TYR A 91 5.50 5.11 12.44
CA TYR A 91 6.70 4.39 12.87
C TYR A 91 7.56 5.22 13.84
N VAL A 92 7.85 6.49 13.50
CA VAL A 92 8.65 7.40 14.34
C VAL A 92 7.94 7.72 15.66
N ASN A 93 6.61 7.72 15.67
CA ASN A 93 5.80 7.98 16.85
C ASN A 93 5.42 6.71 17.64
N TYR A 94 5.98 5.54 17.32
CA TYR A 94 5.66 4.26 17.94
C TYR A 94 4.16 3.94 17.93
N LYS A 95 3.46 4.34 16.87
CA LYS A 95 2.05 4.02 16.63
C LYS A 95 1.96 2.81 15.70
N GLU A 96 1.23 1.80 16.13
CA GLU A 96 0.91 0.65 15.30
C GLU A 96 -0.60 0.64 15.02
N PRO A 97 -1.03 1.03 13.81
CA PRO A 97 -2.43 0.91 13.44
C PRO A 97 -2.84 -0.55 13.39
N GLU A 98 -4.03 -0.85 13.90
CA GLU A 98 -4.70 -2.14 13.68
C GLU A 98 -5.39 -2.10 12.31
N PHE A 99 -5.20 -3.16 11.53
CA PHE A 99 -5.80 -3.31 10.22
C PHE A 99 -6.68 -4.54 10.19
N ASP A 100 -7.91 -4.38 9.70
CA ASP A 100 -8.85 -5.48 9.49
C ASP A 100 -8.57 -6.14 8.12
N ILE A 101 -7.45 -6.85 8.04
CA ILE A 101 -7.05 -7.65 6.88
C ILE A 101 -6.31 -8.90 7.34
N THR A 102 -6.68 -10.05 6.80
CA THR A 102 -5.96 -11.30 7.06
C THR A 102 -4.71 -11.41 6.16
N ASN A 103 -3.74 -12.23 6.59
CA ASN A 103 -2.58 -12.53 5.75
C ASN A 103 -2.97 -13.19 4.42
N GLU A 104 -3.98 -14.05 4.41
CA GLU A 104 -4.49 -14.71 3.20
C GLU A 104 -5.09 -13.70 2.23
N GLU A 105 -5.90 -12.76 2.72
CA GLU A 105 -6.43 -11.66 1.90
C GLU A 105 -5.31 -10.77 1.35
N PHE A 106 -4.35 -10.38 2.18
CA PHE A 106 -3.22 -9.57 1.76
C PHE A 106 -2.44 -10.27 0.63
N ILE A 107 -2.04 -11.53 0.83
CA ILE A 107 -1.35 -12.33 -0.20
C ILE A 107 -2.21 -12.44 -1.47
N GLY A 108 -3.51 -12.68 -1.33
CA GLY A 108 -4.44 -12.76 -2.46
C GLY A 108 -4.53 -11.47 -3.26
N ILE A 109 -4.43 -10.30 -2.62
CA ILE A 109 -4.37 -9.00 -3.31
C ILE A 109 -3.03 -8.83 -4.02
N ILE A 110 -1.92 -9.15 -3.36
CA ILE A 110 -0.57 -9.04 -3.94
C ILE A 110 -0.43 -9.90 -5.20
N GLN A 111 -1.05 -11.08 -5.22
CA GLN A 111 -1.05 -11.97 -6.39
C GLN A 111 -1.87 -11.43 -7.58
N LYS A 112 -2.80 -10.51 -7.35
CA LYS A 112 -3.61 -9.87 -8.41
C LYS A 112 -2.90 -8.66 -9.05
N LEU A 113 -1.78 -8.18 -8.46
CA LEU A 113 -0.97 -7.05 -8.95
C LEU A 113 0.03 -7.47 -10.04
#